data_AF-A0A3A5AC82-F1
#
_entry.id   AF-A0A3A5AC82-F1
#
_cell.length_a   1.000
_cell.length_b   1.000
_cell.length_c   1.000
_cell.angle_alpha   90.00
_cell.angle_beta   90.00
_cell.angle_gamma   90.00
#
_symmetry.space_group_name_H-M   'P 1'
#
loop_
_entity.id
_entity.type
_entity.pdbx_description
1 polymer ?
#
loop_
_entity_poly.entity_id
_entity_poly.type
_entity_poly.pdbx_seq_one_letter_code
_entity_poly.pdbx_strand_id
1 'polypeptide(L)'
;MEDTILVMLKTAARSLFSGSACKMYPERPYVPYERTRGRIVIESARCILCTACERRCPTGAILVDRDKHLWMIDRFKCILCGNCLEGCKPNSLRMDNRYTGPVVEKQTEVHAVPPPRARKLGRIEKPPGPPGE
;
A
#
# COMPACT_ATOMS: atom_id res chain seq x y z
N MET A 1 44.01 13.16 -27.19
CA MET A 1 42.66 13.00 -27.80
C MET A 1 42.38 11.53 -28.07
N GLU A 2 43.39 10.77 -28.53
CA GLU A 2 43.31 9.32 -28.81
C GLU A 2 43.12 8.45 -27.55
N ASP A 3 43.79 8.75 -26.44
CA ASP A 3 43.65 7.98 -25.19
C ASP A 3 42.23 8.02 -24.61
N THR A 4 41.53 9.14 -24.78
CA THR A 4 40.15 9.31 -24.31
C THR A 4 39.18 8.44 -25.11
N ILE A 5 39.40 8.31 -26.41
CA ILE A 5 38.58 7.48 -27.31
C ILE A 5 38.76 5.99 -26.96
N LEU A 6 39.99 5.55 -26.67
CA LEU A 6 40.27 4.16 -26.29
C LEU A 6 39.59 3.75 -24.98
N VAL A 7 39.56 4.65 -23.99
CA VAL A 7 38.86 4.44 -22.71
C VAL A 7 37.35 4.33 -22.89
N MET A 8 36.78 5.16 -23.76
CA MET A 8 35.35 5.12 -24.08
C MET A 8 34.96 3.84 -24.84
N LEU A 9 35.77 3.42 -25.81
CA LEU A 9 35.59 2.15 -26.53
C LEU A 9 35.67 0.93 -25.59
N LYS A 10 36.62 0.92 -24.66
CA LYS A 10 36.75 -0.14 -23.66
C LYS A 10 35.52 -0.23 -22.74
N THR A 11 34.96 0.92 -22.38
CA THR A 11 33.76 1.01 -21.53
C THR A 11 32.52 0.57 -22.30
N ALA A 12 32.37 0.99 -23.56
CA ALA A 12 31.31 0.57 -24.45
C ALA A 12 31.33 -0.94 -24.69
N ALA A 13 32.51 -1.52 -24.95
CA ALA A 13 32.68 -2.96 -25.08
C ALA A 13 32.24 -3.69 -23.80
N ARG A 14 32.70 -3.26 -22.62
CA ARG A 14 32.26 -3.86 -21.35
C ARG A 14 30.76 -3.78 -21.12
N SER A 15 30.15 -2.63 -21.44
CA SER A 15 28.71 -2.43 -21.30
C SER A 15 27.89 -3.32 -22.24
N LEU A 16 28.42 -3.63 -23.43
CA LEU A 16 27.76 -4.53 -24.39
C LEU A 16 27.73 -5.97 -23.87
N PHE A 17 28.80 -6.41 -23.19
CA PHE A 17 28.90 -7.77 -22.66
C PHE A 17 28.32 -7.95 -21.24
N SER A 18 27.98 -6.87 -20.51
CA SER A 18 27.48 -6.96 -19.12
C SER A 18 26.00 -7.35 -18.98
N GLY A 19 25.32 -7.65 -20.09
CA GLY A 19 23.87 -7.88 -20.11
C GLY A 19 23.06 -6.59 -19.92
N SER A 20 21.77 -6.65 -20.23
CA SER A 20 20.87 -5.50 -20.08
C SER A 20 20.44 -5.31 -18.63
N ALA A 21 20.43 -4.06 -18.15
CA ALA A 21 19.83 -3.72 -16.85
C ALA A 21 18.29 -3.87 -16.82
N CYS A 22 17.64 -3.95 -17.99
CA CYS A 22 16.19 -4.07 -18.12
C CYS A 22 15.68 -5.41 -17.55
N LYS A 23 14.64 -5.33 -16.72
CA LYS A 23 13.83 -6.51 -16.36
C LYS A 23 12.69 -6.65 -17.36
N MET A 24 12.43 -7.87 -17.82
CA MET A 24 11.36 -8.15 -18.78
C MET A 24 9.98 -8.13 -18.11
N TYR A 25 9.40 -6.95 -17.90
CA TYR A 25 7.99 -6.82 -17.55
C TYR A 25 7.13 -6.98 -18.81
N PRO A 26 6.01 -7.74 -18.80
CA PRO A 26 5.33 -8.37 -17.66
C PRO A 26 5.72 -9.83 -17.38
N GLU A 27 6.58 -10.44 -18.21
CA GLU A 27 6.93 -11.87 -18.13
C GLU A 27 7.63 -12.27 -16.82
N ARG A 28 8.52 -11.40 -16.32
CA ARG A 28 9.14 -11.52 -14.99
C ARG A 28 8.62 -10.39 -14.09
N PRO A 29 7.47 -10.59 -13.42
CA PRO A 29 6.87 -9.55 -12.60
C PRO A 29 7.78 -9.19 -11.43
N TYR A 30 7.75 -7.90 -11.08
CA TYR A 30 8.47 -7.41 -9.91
C TYR A 30 7.86 -7.97 -8.62
N VAL A 31 8.71 -8.50 -7.75
CA VAL A 31 8.33 -8.95 -6.39
C VAL A 31 8.51 -7.77 -5.44
N PRO A 32 7.44 -7.31 -4.75
CA PRO A 32 7.55 -6.25 -3.77
C PRO A 32 8.45 -6.64 -2.59
N TYR A 33 9.19 -5.68 -2.05
CA TYR A 33 9.91 -5.85 -0.78
C TYR A 33 8.91 -5.94 0.40
N GLU A 34 9.34 -6.53 1.53
CA GLU A 34 8.48 -6.72 2.71
C GLU A 34 7.87 -5.43 3.26
N ARG A 35 8.63 -4.33 3.28
CA ARG A 35 8.20 -3.02 3.80
C ARG A 35 7.58 -2.11 2.73
N THR A 36 7.29 -2.64 1.54
CA THR A 36 6.67 -1.85 0.46
C THR A 36 5.27 -1.39 0.89
N ARG A 37 5.00 -0.09 0.79
CA ARG A 37 3.68 0.48 1.05
C ARG A 37 2.83 0.35 -0.22
N GLY A 38 2.02 -0.70 -0.29
CA GLY A 38 1.19 -1.01 -1.45
C GLY A 38 -0.19 -0.38 -1.34
N ARG A 39 -1.14 -1.05 -0.70
CA ARG A 39 -2.52 -0.56 -0.56
C ARG A 39 -3.07 -0.79 0.84
N ILE A 40 -4.00 0.05 1.24
CA ILE A 40 -4.68 -0.10 2.53
C ILE A 40 -5.79 -1.14 2.38
N VAL A 41 -5.84 -2.10 3.30
CA VAL A 41 -6.88 -3.12 3.37
C VAL A 41 -7.54 -3.05 4.74
N ILE A 42 -8.88 -3.09 4.74
CA ILE A 42 -9.68 -3.11 5.96
C ILE A 42 -10.16 -4.53 6.29
N GLU A 43 -10.02 -4.90 7.56
CA GLU A 43 -10.71 -6.04 8.15
C GLU A 43 -12.00 -5.52 8.80
N SER A 44 -13.10 -5.56 8.02
CA SER A 44 -14.39 -4.98 8.41
C SER A 44 -14.91 -5.53 9.74
N ALA A 45 -14.67 -6.81 10.01
CA ALA A 45 -15.02 -7.49 11.26
C ALA A 45 -14.36 -6.87 12.51
N ARG A 46 -13.20 -6.19 12.39
CA ARG A 46 -12.51 -5.53 13.52
C ARG A 46 -12.81 -4.03 13.63
N CYS A 47 -13.24 -3.38 12.55
CA CYS A 47 -13.44 -1.93 12.50
C CYS A 47 -14.63 -1.45 13.34
N ILE A 48 -14.42 -0.64 14.38
CA ILE A 48 -15.51 -0.13 15.25
C ILE A 48 -16.12 1.20 14.79
N LEU A 49 -15.84 1.64 13.56
CA LEU A 49 -16.34 2.91 12.99
C LEU A 49 -16.05 4.15 13.88
N CYS A 50 -14.88 4.19 14.50
CA CYS A 50 -14.48 5.28 15.41
C CYS A 50 -13.99 6.57 14.73
N THR A 51 -14.03 6.63 13.39
CA THR A 51 -13.63 7.78 12.54
C THR A 51 -12.19 8.32 12.73
N ALA A 52 -11.35 7.66 13.54
CA ALA A 52 -9.97 8.07 13.76
C ALA A 52 -9.11 8.04 12.49
N CYS A 53 -9.33 7.06 11.61
CA CYS A 53 -8.61 6.92 10.34
C CYS A 53 -8.95 8.02 9.33
N GLU A 54 -10.21 8.47 9.29
CA GLU A 54 -10.69 9.59 8.49
C GLU A 54 -10.04 10.90 8.94
N ARG A 55 -10.10 11.21 10.25
CA ARG A 55 -9.50 12.44 10.81
C ARG A 55 -7.99 12.53 10.63
N ARG A 56 -7.30 11.39 10.62
CA ARG A 56 -5.83 11.34 10.51
C ARG A 56 -5.35 11.29 9.05
N CYS A 57 -6.25 11.15 8.08
CA CYS A 57 -5.90 11.11 6.67
C CYS A 57 -5.58 12.54 6.17
N PRO A 58 -4.34 12.85 5.75
CA PRO A 58 -3.97 14.20 5.33
C PRO A 58 -4.68 14.63 4.03
N THR A 59 -5.10 13.67 3.20
CA THR A 59 -5.75 13.93 1.91
C THR A 59 -7.27 13.73 1.91
N GLY A 60 -7.86 13.34 3.05
CA GLY A 60 -9.29 13.04 3.12
C GLY A 60 -9.72 11.87 2.23
N ALA A 61 -8.84 10.88 2.02
CA ALA A 61 -9.11 9.72 1.18
C ALA A 61 -10.08 8.70 1.82
N ILE A 62 -10.24 8.73 3.14
CA ILE A 62 -11.07 7.78 3.90
C ILE A 62 -12.32 8.51 4.39
N LEU A 63 -13.48 7.90 4.19
CA LEU A 63 -14.76 8.38 4.71
C LEU A 63 -15.44 7.26 5.51
N VAL A 64 -16.04 7.60 6.65
CA VAL A 64 -16.69 6.62 7.52
C VAL A 64 -18.13 7.05 7.79
N ASP A 65 -19.08 6.27 7.31
CA ASP A 65 -20.51 6.46 7.56
C ASP A 65 -20.94 5.52 8.69
N ARG A 66 -21.22 6.10 9.87
CA ARG A 66 -21.61 5.35 11.07
C ARG A 66 -23.05 4.85 11.00
N ASP A 67 -23.92 5.59 10.34
CA ASP A 67 -25.35 5.28 10.27
C ASP A 67 -25.56 4.10 9.32
N LYS A 68 -24.94 4.16 8.14
CA LYS A 68 -24.98 3.09 7.13
C LYS A 68 -24.00 1.95 7.39
N HIS A 69 -23.17 2.08 8.42
CA HIS A 69 -22.11 1.12 8.75
C HIS A 69 -21.15 0.86 7.57
N LEU A 70 -20.75 1.94 6.88
CA LEU A 70 -19.87 1.87 5.72
C LEU A 70 -18.50 2.49 6.05
N TRP A 71 -17.45 1.83 5.58
CA TRP A 71 -16.11 2.39 5.52
C TRP A 71 -15.70 2.51 4.06
N MET A 72 -15.26 3.68 3.64
CA MET A 72 -15.00 4.00 2.25
C MET A 72 -13.59 4.53 2.06
N ILE A 73 -12.95 4.17 0.95
CA ILE A 73 -11.64 4.69 0.58
C ILE A 73 -11.59 5.07 -0.90
N ASP A 74 -11.22 6.33 -1.14
CA ASP A 74 -10.85 6.83 -2.47
C ASP A 74 -9.35 6.58 -2.67
N ARG A 75 -9.04 5.61 -3.53
CA ARG A 75 -7.65 5.22 -3.82
C ARG A 75 -6.88 6.28 -4.58
N PHE A 76 -7.55 7.17 -5.31
CA PHE A 76 -6.90 8.24 -6.06
C PHE A 76 -6.44 9.40 -5.18
N LYS A 77 -7.06 9.55 -4.00
CA LYS A 77 -6.62 10.53 -2.98
C LYS A 77 -5.60 9.95 -2.02
N CYS A 78 -5.46 8.63 -1.94
CA CYS A 78 -4.60 7.98 -0.97
C CYS A 78 -3.12 8.09 -1.36
N ILE A 79 -2.30 8.73 -0.50
CA ILE A 79 -0.85 8.87 -0.70
C ILE A 79 -0.02 7.79 0.01
N LEU A 80 -0.66 6.72 0.50
CA LEU A 80 0.01 5.57 1.13
C LEU A 80 0.95 5.92 2.30
N CYS A 81 0.63 6.99 3.04
CA CYS A 81 1.44 7.48 4.15
C CYS A 81 1.45 6.53 5.37
N GLY A 82 0.37 5.78 5.60
CA GLY A 82 0.24 4.85 6.74
C GLY A 82 -0.36 5.47 8.01
N ASN A 83 -0.61 6.78 8.05
CA ASN A 83 -1.10 7.46 9.26
C ASN A 83 -2.42 6.88 9.80
N CYS A 84 -3.31 6.43 8.91
CA CYS A 84 -4.58 5.80 9.30
C CYS A 84 -4.39 4.46 10.02
N LEU A 85 -3.30 3.72 9.76
CA LEU A 85 -2.97 2.47 10.45
C LEU A 85 -2.52 2.76 11.88
N GLU A 86 -1.62 3.73 12.06
CA GLU A 86 -1.12 4.11 13.39
C GLU A 86 -2.24 4.64 14.31
N GLY A 87 -3.22 5.34 13.74
CA GLY A 87 -4.38 5.82 14.50
C GLY A 87 -5.44 4.76 14.79
N CYS A 88 -5.34 3.57 14.20
CA CYS A 88 -6.38 2.55 14.27
C CYS A 88 -6.27 1.75 15.58
N LYS A 89 -7.00 2.17 16.62
CA LYS A 89 -7.07 1.46 17.91
C LYS A 89 -7.40 -0.05 17.80
N PRO A 90 -8.42 -0.49 17.02
CA PRO A 90 -8.70 -1.92 16.88
C PRO A 90 -7.76 -2.65 15.92
N ASN A 91 -6.75 -1.97 15.34
CA ASN A 91 -5.87 -2.48 14.30
C ASN A 91 -6.63 -3.16 13.15
N SER A 92 -7.76 -2.57 12.72
CA SER A 92 -8.58 -3.09 11.63
C SER A 92 -8.06 -2.73 10.24
N LEU A 93 -6.98 -1.97 10.14
CA LEU A 93 -6.36 -1.54 8.89
C LEU A 93 -4.98 -2.17 8.76
N ARG A 94 -4.64 -2.60 7.55
CA ARG A 94 -3.36 -3.23 7.20
C ARG A 94 -2.79 -2.59 5.93
N MET A 95 -1.47 -2.52 5.85
CA MET A 95 -0.76 -2.19 4.62
C MET A 95 -0.48 -3.51 3.89
N ASP A 96 -1.11 -3.69 2.74
CA ASP A 96 -0.79 -4.75 1.80
C ASP A 96 0.41 -4.31 0.95
N ASN A 97 1.29 -5.26 0.60
CA ASN A 97 2.53 -4.96 -0.13
C ASN A 97 2.32 -4.86 -1.65
N ARG A 98 1.07 -5.02 -2.11
CA ARG A 98 0.68 -4.90 -3.51
C ARG A 98 0.05 -3.54 -3.78
N TYR A 99 0.43 -2.92 -4.90
CA TYR A 99 -0.26 -1.73 -5.38
C TYR A 99 -1.69 -2.05 -5.81
N THR A 100 -2.53 -1.02 -5.83
CA THR A 100 -3.84 -1.11 -6.47
C THR A 100 -3.65 -1.43 -7.95
N GLY A 101 -4.42 -2.38 -8.48
CA GLY A 101 -4.42 -2.66 -9.91
C GLY A 101 -4.84 -1.44 -10.74
N PRO A 102 -4.46 -1.38 -12.02
CA PRO A 102 -4.92 -0.32 -12.91
C PRO A 102 -6.44 -0.39 -13.04
N VAL A 103 -7.10 0.77 -13.01
CA VAL A 103 -8.54 0.90 -13.20
C VAL A 103 -8.81 1.97 -14.26
N VAL A 104 -9.90 1.81 -15.00
CA VAL A 104 -10.32 2.75 -16.06
C VAL A 104 -11.11 3.94 -15.51
N GLU A 105 -11.73 3.78 -14.34
CA GLU A 105 -12.61 4.75 -13.73
C GLU A 105 -12.16 5.09 -12.30
N LYS A 106 -12.50 6.31 -11.87
CA LYS A 106 -12.29 6.73 -10.48
C LYS A 106 -13.40 6.14 -9.62
N GLN A 107 -13.05 5.16 -8.81
CA GLN A 107 -14.00 4.46 -7.94
C GLN A 107 -13.61 4.63 -6.48
N THR A 108 -14.62 4.89 -5.65
CA THR A 108 -14.49 4.82 -4.19
C THR A 108 -14.85 3.41 -3.76
N GLU A 109 -13.94 2.72 -3.09
CA GLU A 109 -14.23 1.40 -2.57
C GLU A 109 -15.05 1.49 -1.31
N VAL A 110 -16.12 0.71 -1.25
CA VAL A 110 -17.06 0.69 -0.14
C VAL A 110 -16.99 -0.66 0.55
N HIS A 111 -16.74 -0.65 1.85
CA HIS A 111 -16.68 -1.83 2.69
C HIS A 111 -17.78 -1.75 3.75
N ALA A 112 -18.71 -2.72 3.73
CA ALA A 112 -19.71 -2.87 4.76
C ALA A 112 -19.05 -3.40 6.05
N VAL A 113 -19.35 -2.75 7.17
CA VAL A 113 -18.80 -3.05 8.48
C VAL A 113 -19.90 -3.70 9.33
N PRO A 114 -19.76 -4.98 9.75
CA PRO A 114 -20.82 -5.68 10.45
C PRO A 114 -21.12 -5.02 11.81
N PRO A 115 -22.36 -5.07 12.31
CA PRO A 115 -22.70 -4.46 13.60
C PRO A 115 -21.88 -5.08 14.75
N PRO A 116 -21.62 -4.34 15.84
CA PRO A 116 -20.79 -4.82 16.97
C PRO A 116 -21.22 -6.18 17.54
N ARG A 117 -22.54 -6.43 17.59
CA ARG A 117 -23.12 -7.67 18.14
C ARG A 117 -22.82 -8.92 17.31
N ALA A 118 -22.47 -8.76 16.02
CA ALA A 118 -22.17 -9.88 15.13
C ALA A 118 -20.69 -10.32 15.20
N ARG A 119 -19.84 -9.66 16.00
CA ARG A 119 -18.40 -9.89 16.00
C ARG A 119 -17.99 -10.81 17.15
N LYS A 120 -17.48 -12.00 16.81
CA LYS A 120 -16.66 -12.79 17.73
C LYS A 120 -15.21 -12.35 17.57
N LEU A 121 -14.82 -11.24 18.21
CA LEU A 121 -13.43 -10.78 18.17
C LEU A 121 -12.62 -11.45 19.28
N GLY A 122 -11.55 -12.16 18.89
CA GLY A 122 -10.48 -12.57 19.82
C GLY A 122 -9.68 -11.36 20.32
N ARG A 123 -8.68 -11.61 21.19
CA ARG A 123 -7.78 -10.59 21.73
C ARG A 123 -7.14 -9.79 20.58
N ILE A 124 -7.13 -8.46 20.69
CA ILE A 124 -6.53 -7.57 19.69
C ILE A 124 -5.01 -7.68 19.80
N GLU A 125 -4.40 -8.53 18.97
CA GLU A 125 -2.96 -8.53 18.79
C GLU A 125 -2.59 -7.38 17.84
N LYS A 126 -1.65 -6.54 18.29
CA LYS A 126 -1.07 -5.51 17.42
C LYS A 126 -0.32 -6.23 16.30
N PRO A 127 -0.52 -5.88 15.02
CA PRO A 127 0.29 -6.46 13.95
C PRO A 127 1.77 -6.27 14.28
N PRO A 128 2.63 -7.25 13.96
CA PRO A 128 4.05 -7.13 14.21
C PRO A 128 4.53 -5.78 13.67
N GLY A 129 5.26 -5.04 14.51
CA GLY A 129 5.86 -3.79 14.10
C GLY A 129 6.75 -4.01 12.87
N PRO A 130 7.12 -2.93 12.15
CA PRO A 130 8.10 -3.06 11.09
C PRO A 130 9.35 -3.78 11.63
N PRO A 131 9.93 -4.75 10.89
CA PRO A 131 11.12 -5.44 11.35
C PRO A 131 12.25 -4.44 11.53
N GLY A 132 12.78 -4.38 12.76
CA GLY A 132 14.02 -3.75 13.24
C GLY A 132 14.47 -2.44 12.57
N GLU A 133 14.47 -1.36 13.34
CA GLU A 133 15.60 -0.42 13.33
C GLU A 133 16.63 -0.92 14.36
#